data_AF-A0A529K9Z5-F1
#
_entry.id   AF-A0A529K9Z5-F1
#
_cell.length_a   1.000
_cell.length_b   1.000
_cell.length_c   1.000
_cell.angle_alpha   90.00
_cell.angle_beta   90.00
_cell.angle_gamma   90.00
#
_symmetry.space_group_name_H-M   'P 1'
#
loop_
_entity.id
_entity.type
_entity.pdbx_description
1 polymer ?
#
loop_
_entity_poly.entity_id
_entity_poly.type
_entity_poly.pdbx_seq_one_letter_code
_entity_poly.pdbx_strand_id
1 'polypeptide(L)' 'KKQIHMMVKVLMPKASFDTDDAADALAIAICHAHHRHSVAYRMALAG' A
#
# COMPACT_ATOMS: atom_id res chain seq x y z
N LYS A 1 15.18 0.45 -3.61
CA LYS A 1 14.20 1.50 -4.00
C LYS A 1 13.48 1.20 -5.31
N LYS A 2 14.16 0.74 -6.38
CA LYS A 2 13.53 0.32 -7.66
C LYS A 2 12.37 -0.68 -7.53
N GLN A 3 12.50 -1.69 -6.67
CA GLN A 3 11.43 -2.68 -6.43
C GLN A 3 10.16 -2.04 -5.83
N ILE A 4 10.32 -1.10 -4.89
CA ILE A 4 9.20 -0.36 -4.28
C ILE A 4 8.51 0.48 -5.34
N HIS A 5 9.25 1.20 -6.19
CA HIS A 5 8.67 2.00 -7.28
C HIS A 5 7.86 1.14 -8.24
N MET A 6 8.42 0.00 -8.67
CA MET A 6 7.73 -0.96 -9.52
C MET A 6 6.45 -1.48 -8.87
N MET A 7 6.54 -1.91 -7.60
CA MET A 7 5.38 -2.43 -6.85
C MET A 7 4.27 -1.37 -6.72
N VAL A 8 4.61 -0.14 -6.35
CA VAL A 8 3.64 0.96 -6.22
C VAL A 8 2.99 1.25 -7.58
N LYS A 9 3.72 1.19 -8.69
CA LYS A 9 3.13 1.36 -10.04
C LYS A 9 2.24 0.18 -10.46
N VAL A 10 2.51 -1.04 -10.01
CA VAL A 10 1.61 -2.18 -10.25
C VAL A 10 0.30 -2.02 -9.47
N LEU A 11 0.38 -1.63 -8.20
CA LEU A 11 -0.78 -1.51 -7.31
C LEU A 11 -1.58 -0.21 -7.54
N MET A 12 -0.90 0.86 -7.89
CA MET A 12 -1.45 2.20 -8.13
C MET A 12 -0.89 2.78 -9.44
N PRO A 13 -1.35 2.30 -10.60
CA PRO A 13 -0.77 2.64 -11.91
C PRO A 13 -0.82 4.13 -12.26
N LYS A 14 -1.74 4.88 -11.64
CA LYS A 14 -1.88 6.33 -11.84
C LYS A 14 -1.09 7.18 -10.83
N ALA A 15 -0.40 6.58 -9.85
CA ALA A 15 0.35 7.33 -8.85
C ALA A 15 1.57 8.02 -9.48
N SER A 16 1.77 9.31 -9.22
CA SER A 16 2.97 10.07 -9.54
C SER A 16 3.76 10.36 -8.27
N PHE A 17 5.08 10.19 -8.32
CA PHE A 17 5.99 10.50 -7.23
C PHE A 17 7.39 10.73 -7.80
N ASP A 18 8.13 11.63 -7.16
CA ASP A 18 9.29 12.28 -7.76
C ASP A 18 10.59 11.85 -7.05
N THR A 19 10.44 11.24 -5.86
CA THR A 19 11.52 10.85 -4.97
C THR A 19 11.30 9.43 -4.43
N ASP A 20 12.40 8.81 -4.00
CA ASP A 20 12.38 7.48 -3.37
C ASP A 20 11.55 7.49 -2.06
N ASP A 21 11.59 8.57 -1.30
CA ASP A 21 10.87 8.69 -0.03
C ASP A 21 9.35 8.88 -0.25
N ALA A 22 8.96 9.56 -1.33
CA ALA A 22 7.54 9.67 -1.71
C ALA A 22 6.96 8.31 -2.12
N ALA A 23 7.73 7.47 -2.81
CA ALA A 23 7.32 6.11 -3.14
C ALA A 23 7.17 5.23 -1.88
N ASP A 24 8.09 5.37 -0.92
CA ASP A 24 8.04 4.65 0.35
C ASP A 24 6.82 5.06 1.20
N ALA A 25 6.51 6.36 1.26
CA ALA A 25 5.32 6.86 1.95
C ALA A 25 4.02 6.27 1.36
N LEU A 26 3.94 6.19 0.03
CA LEU A 26 2.83 5.53 -0.66
C LEU A 26 2.76 4.04 -0.35
N ALA A 27 3.90 3.33 -0.36
CA ALA A 27 3.93 1.91 -0.03
C ALA A 27 3.43 1.63 1.40
N ILE A 28 3.81 2.48 2.37
CA ILE A 28 3.32 2.40 3.75
C ILE A 28 1.81 2.63 3.80
N ALA A 29 1.29 3.64 3.11
CA ALA A 29 -0.14 3.93 3.07
C ALA A 29 -0.96 2.77 2.47
N ILE A 30 -0.48 2.18 1.36
CA ILE A 30 -1.10 0.99 0.75
C ILE A 30 -1.12 -0.18 1.75
N CYS A 31 0.02 -0.42 2.42
CA CYS A 31 0.12 -1.48 3.43
C CYS A 31 -0.90 -1.29 4.57
N HIS A 32 -1.03 -0.06 5.10
CA HIS A 32 -2.00 0.26 6.15
C HIS A 32 -3.45 0.06 5.68
N ALA A 33 -3.79 0.49 4.46
CA ALA A 33 -5.12 0.29 3.91
C ALA A 33 -5.47 -1.19 3.81
N HIS A 34 -4.57 -2.02 3.29
CA HIS A 34 -4.76 -3.46 3.17
C HIS A 34 -4.82 -4.16 4.54
N HIS A 35 -3.94 -3.77 5.48
CA HIS A 35 -3.90 -4.34 6.82
C HIS A 35 -5.16 -3.99 7.63
N ARG A 36 -5.61 -2.74 7.59
CA ARG A 36 -6.83 -2.28 8.28
C ARG A 36 -8.06 -3.07 7.84
N HIS A 37 -8.19 -3.33 6.54
CA HIS A 37 -9.30 -4.12 5.99
C HIS A 37 -9.21 -5.59 6.43
N SER A 38 -8.00 -6.16 6.50
CA SER A 38 -7.78 -7.54 6.96
C SER A 38 -8.27 -7.76 8.40
N VAL A 39 -8.01 -6.82 9.31
CA VAL A 39 -8.44 -6.94 10.72
C VAL A 39 -9.95 -6.87 10.85
N ALA A 40 -10.59 -5.86 10.25
CA ALA A 40 -12.04 -5.71 10.30
C ALA A 40 -12.78 -6.92 9.70
N TYR A 41 -12.29 -7.42 8.56
CA TYR A 41 -12.83 -8.62 7.92
C TYR A 41 -12.71 -9.86 8.81
N ARG A 42 -11.55 -10.06 9.45
CA ARG A 42 -11.34 -11.18 10.38
C ARG A 42 -12.24 -11.11 11.61
N MET A 43 -12.49 -9.91 12.14
CA MET A 43 -13.40 -9.72 13.28
C MET A 43 -14.85 -10.05 12.91
N ALA A 44 -15.29 -9.68 11.70
CA ALA A 44 -16.63 -9.99 11.21
C ALA A 44 -16.89 -11.49 11.01
N LEU A 45 -15.86 -12.29 10.73
CA LEU A 45 -15.97 -13.75 10.61
C LEU A 45 -15.87 -14.50 11.95
N ALA A 46 -15.43 -13.82 13.02
CA ALA A 46 -15.18 -14.43 14.33
C ALA A 46 -16.34 -14.26 15.32
N GLY A 47 -17.41 -13.55 14.94
CA GLY A 47 -18.66 -13.42 15.67
C GLY A 47 -19.79 -14.13 14.94
#